data_AF-A0A942IU94-F1
#
_entry.id   AF-A0A942IU94-F1
#
_cell.length_a   1.000
_cell.length_b   1.000
_cell.length_c   1.000
_cell.angle_alpha   90.00
_cell.angle_beta   90.00
_cell.angle_gamma   90.00
#
_symmetry.space_group_name_H-M   'P 1'
#
loop_
_entity.id
_entity.type
_entity.pdbx_description
1 polymer ?
#
loop_
_entity_poly.entity_id
_entity_poly.type
_entity_poly.pdbx_seq_one_letter_code
_entity_poly.pdbx_strand_id
1 'polypeptide(L)'
;MAKKEYDTFILIELSQVPEDKEMEIIVRDLTPEDRRYKYRSFYATAMISKSESKYPDRLWVRLGRGQLQEKPWSVKILKEVNKFSY
;
A
#
# COMPACT_ATOMS: atom_id res chain seq x y z
N MET A 1 16.74 -7.93 -5.02
CA MET A 1 16.18 -6.65 -4.56
C MET A 1 15.57 -6.88 -3.19
N ALA A 2 15.80 -6.00 -2.22
CA ALA A 2 15.18 -6.14 -0.89
C ALA A 2 13.66 -5.93 -1.02
N LYS A 3 12.87 -6.77 -0.35
CA LYS A 3 11.41 -6.65 -0.30
C LYS A 3 11.06 -5.34 0.40
N LYS A 4 10.33 -4.44 -0.27
CA LYS A 4 9.88 -3.19 0.36
C LYS A 4 8.63 -3.46 1.19
N GLU A 5 8.48 -2.68 2.26
CA GLU A 5 7.28 -2.70 3.08
C GLU A 5 6.52 -1.39 2.97
N TYR A 6 5.24 -1.51 2.62
CA TYR A 6 4.32 -0.38 2.54
C TYR A 6 3.20 -0.55 3.55
N ASP A 7 2.63 0.58 3.93
CA ASP A 7 1.44 0.69 4.75
C ASP A 7 0.34 1.41 3.97
N THR A 8 -0.91 0.98 4.14
CA THR A 8 -2.08 1.66 3.57
C THR A 8 -3.21 1.76 4.60
N PHE A 9 -4.11 2.69 4.34
CA PHE A 9 -5.29 2.95 5.16
C PHE A 9 -6.54 2.66 4.33
N ILE A 10 -7.27 1.60 4.70
CA ILE A 10 -8.52 1.22 4.06
C ILE A 10 -9.68 1.65 4.97
N LEU A 11 -10.50 2.55 4.44
CA LEU A 11 -11.67 3.12 5.15
C LEU A 11 -12.97 2.36 4.85
N ILE A 12 -12.95 1.47 3.87
CA ILE A 12 -14.08 0.62 3.47
C ILE A 12 -13.94 -0.79 4.04
N GLU A 13 -14.93 -1.65 3.80
CA GLU A 13 -14.78 -3.07 4.12
C GLU A 13 -13.71 -3.73 3.25
N LEU A 14 -12.89 -4.59 3.85
CA LEU A 14 -11.82 -5.31 3.13
C LEU A 14 -12.34 -6.25 2.04
N SER A 15 -13.56 -6.75 2.19
CA SER A 15 -14.29 -7.54 1.20
C SER A 15 -14.52 -6.77 -0.10
N GLN A 16 -14.70 -5.45 -0.01
CA GLN A 16 -14.98 -4.56 -1.13
C GLN A 16 -13.72 -4.08 -1.84
N VAL A 17 -12.54 -4.32 -1.27
CA VAL A 17 -11.29 -3.90 -1.88
C VAL A 17 -11.00 -4.81 -3.08
N PRO A 18 -10.89 -4.25 -4.31
CA PRO A 18 -10.58 -5.03 -5.48
C PRO A 18 -9.21 -5.71 -5.37
N GLU A 19 -9.13 -6.96 -5.79
CA GLU A 19 -7.85 -7.66 -5.94
C GLU A 19 -7.45 -7.72 -7.41
N ASP A 20 -6.15 -7.70 -7.67
CA ASP A 20 -5.57 -7.88 -9.01
C ASP A 20 -6.03 -6.88 -10.06
N LYS A 21 -6.51 -5.72 -9.60
CA LYS A 21 -6.89 -4.60 -10.46
C LYS A 21 -6.02 -3.40 -10.15
N GLU A 22 -5.75 -2.62 -11.18
CA GLU A 22 -5.11 -1.32 -11.00
C GLU A 22 -6.06 -0.40 -10.25
N MET A 23 -5.57 0.18 -9.16
CA MET A 23 -6.31 1.15 -8.37
C MET A 23 -5.38 2.20 -7.80
N GLU A 24 -5.94 3.38 -7.55
CA GLU A 24 -5.24 4.40 -6.79
C GLU A 24 -5.42 4.15 -5.29
N ILE A 25 -4.31 4.04 -4.58
CA ILE A 25 -4.27 3.90 -3.13
C ILE A 25 -3.29 4.90 -2.53
N ILE A 26 -3.50 5.23 -1.26
CA ILE A 26 -2.49 5.91 -0.46
C ILE A 26 -1.58 4.83 0.09
N VAL A 27 -0.29 4.97 -0.16
CA VAL A 27 0.74 4.10 0.40
C VAL A 27 1.76 4.92 1.14
N ARG A 28 2.32 4.31 2.18
CA ARG A 28 3.35 4.89 3.02
C ARG A 28 4.54 3.95 3.04
N ASP A 29 5.69 4.44 2.60
CA ASP A 29 6.93 3.64 2.62
C ASP A 29 7.45 3.52 4.05
N LEU A 30 7.59 2.28 4.52
CA LEU A 30 8.13 1.96 5.85
C LEU A 30 9.63 1.68 5.81
N THR A 31 10.17 1.41 4.63
CA THR A 31 11.56 1.06 4.35
C THR A 31 12.22 1.99 3.32
N PRO A 32 12.06 3.32 3.40
CA PRO A 32 12.68 4.21 2.43
C PRO A 32 14.20 4.20 2.60
N GLU A 33 14.92 4.35 1.49
CA GLU A 33 16.38 4.48 1.49
C GLU A 33 16.83 5.70 2.28
N ASP A 34 16.13 6.84 2.11
CA ASP A 34 16.27 8.01 2.96
C ASP A 34 15.23 7.98 4.09
N ARG A 35 15.74 7.81 5.31
CA ARG A 35 14.97 7.74 6.55
C ARG A 35 14.12 8.98 6.83
N ARG A 36 14.42 10.14 6.24
CA ARG A 36 13.60 11.37 6.38
C ARG A 36 12.22 11.22 5.76
N TYR A 37 12.10 10.34 4.76
CA TYR A 37 10.81 10.01 4.12
C TYR A 37 10.10 8.86 4.80
N LYS A 38 10.65 8.32 5.90
CA LYS A 38 9.96 7.32 6.70
C LYS A 38 8.65 7.94 7.18
N TYR A 39 7.54 7.28 6.89
CA TYR A 39 6.17 7.74 7.14
C TYR A 39 5.59 8.77 6.16
N ARG A 40 6.27 9.11 5.05
CA ARG A 40 5.65 9.90 3.99
C ARG A 40 4.61 9.05 3.26
N SER A 41 3.37 9.50 3.30
CA SER A 41 2.29 8.95 2.47
C SER A 41 2.30 9.62 1.10
N PHE A 42 2.05 8.84 0.06
CA PHE A 42 1.87 9.32 -1.30
C PHE A 42 0.75 8.54 -1.99
N TYR A 43 0.14 9.14 -3.01
CA TYR A 43 -0.81 8.43 -3.85
C TYR A 43 -0.04 7.63 -4.88
N ALA A 44 -0.44 6.39 -5.10
CA ALA A 44 0.13 5.55 -6.13
C ALA A 44 -0.97 4.74 -6.82
N THR A 45 -0.80 4.50 -8.12
CA THR A 45 -1.51 3.42 -8.78
C THR A 45 -0.78 2.13 -8.46
N ALA A 46 -1.48 1.14 -7.92
CA ALA A 46 -0.92 -0.14 -7.53
C ALA A 46 -1.90 -1.28 -7.81
N MET A 47 -1.35 -2.49 -7.84
CA MET A 47 -2.13 -3.73 -7.77
C MET A 47 -1.89 -4.38 -6.41
N ILE A 48 -2.97 -4.88 -5.80
CA ILE A 48 -2.94 -5.50 -4.48
C ILE A 48 -3.56 -6.88 -4.52
N SER A 49 -3.11 -7.74 -3.62
CA SER A 49 -3.70 -9.06 -3.40
C SER A 49 -3.70 -9.38 -1.92
N LYS A 50 -4.79 -10.02 -1.46
CA LYS A 50 -4.89 -10.48 -0.07
C LYS A 50 -3.91 -11.61 0.25
N SER A 51 -3.32 -12.23 -0.78
CA SER A 51 -2.22 -13.17 -0.64
C SER A 51 -0.90 -12.43 -0.45
N GLU A 52 -0.16 -12.75 0.60
CA GLU A 52 1.16 -12.17 0.90
C GLU A 52 2.25 -12.51 -0.15
N SER A 53 2.07 -13.59 -0.90
CA SER A 53 3.10 -14.14 -1.80
C SER A 53 2.92 -13.76 -3.27
N LYS A 54 1.83 -13.07 -3.64
CA LYS A 54 1.49 -12.83 -5.04
C LYS A 54 2.33 -11.73 -5.69
N TYR A 55 2.53 -10.64 -4.98
CA TYR A 55 3.31 -9.48 -5.44
C TYR A 55 4.62 -9.34 -4.66
N PRO A 56 5.63 -8.65 -5.25
CA PRO A 56 6.97 -8.59 -4.69
C PRO A 56 7.04 -7.90 -3.33
N ASP A 57 6.22 -6.88 -3.08
CA ASP A 57 6.30 -6.04 -1.89
C ASP A 57 5.21 -6.40 -0.86
N ARG A 58 5.49 -6.14 0.42
CA ARG A 58 4.55 -6.37 1.52
C ARG A 58 3.68 -5.14 1.74
N LEU A 59 2.38 -5.36 1.96
CA LEU A 59 1.41 -4.32 2.27
C LEU A 59 0.76 -4.56 3.63
N TRP A 60 1.01 -3.66 4.56
CA TRP A 60 0.34 -3.58 5.84
C TRP A 60 -0.96 -2.80 5.70
N VAL A 61 -2.09 -3.45 5.97
CA VAL A 61 -3.42 -2.83 5.87
C VAL A 61 -3.87 -2.36 7.24
N ARG A 62 -4.11 -1.05 7.38
CA ARG A 62 -4.76 -0.45 8.54
C ARG A 62 -6.20 -0.11 8.19
N LEU A 63 -7.12 -0.53 9.04
CA LEU A 63 -8.52 -0.15 8.96
C LEU A 63 -8.71 1.30 9.41
N GLY A 64 -9.82 1.93 9.05
CA GLY A 64 -10.14 3.32 9.41
C GLY A 64 -10.15 3.64 10.92
N ARG A 65 -10.16 2.62 11.79
CA ARG A 65 -10.01 2.76 13.25
C ARG A 65 -8.56 2.58 13.75
N GLY A 66 -7.58 2.53 12.85
CA GLY A 66 -6.17 2.31 13.16
C GLY A 66 -5.78 0.85 13.42
N GLN A 67 -6.74 -0.08 13.41
CA GLN A 67 -6.49 -1.51 13.62
C GLN A 67 -5.69 -2.08 12.45
N LEU A 68 -4.54 -2.69 12.75
CA LEU A 68 -3.72 -3.42 11.79
C LEU A 68 -4.36 -4.77 11.50
N GLN A 69 -4.41 -5.15 10.23
CA GLN A 69 -4.80 -6.49 9.82
C GLN A 69 -3.79 -7.53 10.28
N GLU A 70 -4.29 -8.70 10.71
CA GLU A 70 -3.43 -9.80 11.17
C GLU A 70 -2.53 -10.33 10.05
N LYS A 71 -3.07 -10.42 8.84
CA LYS A 71 -2.36 -10.93 7.68
C LYS A 71 -1.98 -9.79 6.74
N PRO A 72 -0.69 -9.61 6.44
CA PRO A 72 -0.28 -8.65 5.44
C PRO A 72 -0.75 -9.09 4.06
N TRP A 73 -0.96 -8.11 3.20
CA TRP A 73 -1.24 -8.30 1.79
C TRP A 73 0.05 -8.18 1.00
N SER A 74 -0.01 -8.45 -0.29
CA SER A 74 1.08 -8.08 -1.21
C SER A 74 0.65 -6.96 -2.13
N VAL A 75 1.62 -6.15 -2.55
CA VAL A 75 1.41 -5.00 -3.42
C VAL A 75 2.48 -4.92 -4.49
N LYS A 76 2.09 -4.39 -5.64
CA LYS A 76 2.98 -3.94 -6.70
C LYS A 76 2.64 -2.49 -7.03
N ILE A 77 3.54 -1.57 -6.67
CA ILE A 77 3.42 -0.17 -7.06
C ILE A 77 3.69 -0.06 -8.57
N LEU A 78 2.77 0.55 -9.31
CA LEU A 78 2.90 0.77 -10.75
C LEU A 78 3.44 2.17 -11.05
N LYS A 79 2.90 3.20 -10.39
CA LYS A 79 3.33 4.60 -10.52
C LYS A 79 2.93 5.44 -9.31
N GLU A 80 3.73 6.45 -8.97
CA GLU A 80 3.31 7.53 -8.06
C GLU A 80 2.37 8.49 -8.81
N VAL A 81 1.30 8.93 -8.12
CA VAL A 81 0.28 9.83 -8.66
C VAL A 81 0.39 11.16 -7.92
N ASN A 82 0.67 12.24 -8.66
CA ASN A 82 0.62 13.58 -8.11
C ASN A 82 -0.81 14.14 -8.22
N LYS A 83 -1.59 14.01 -7.14
CA LYS A 83 -2.98 14.51 -7.13
C LYS A 83 -3.11 16.04 -7.07
N PHE A 84 -1.99 16.77 -6.88
CA PHE A 84 -1.99 18.22 -6.69
C PHE A 84 -1.19 18.99 -7.73
N SER A 85 -0.75 18.34 -8.82
CA SER A 85 -0.20 19.05 -9.97
C SER A 85 -1.35 19.61 -10.80
N TYR A 86 -1.58 20.92 -10.68
CA TYR A 86 -2.40 21.72 -11.62
C TYR A 86 -1.61 22.02 -12.88
#